data_AF-A0A1I5QKB9-F1
#
_entry.id   AF-A0A1I5QKB9-F1
#
_cell.length_a   1.000
_cell.length_b   1.000
_cell.length_c   1.000
_cell.angle_alpha   90.00
_cell.angle_beta   90.00
_cell.angle_gamma   90.00
#
_symmetry.space_group_name_H-M   'P 1'
#
loop_
_entity.id
_entity.type
_entity.pdbx_description
1 polymer ?
#
loop_
_entity_poly.entity_id
_entity_poly.type
_entity_poly.pdbx_seq_one_letter_code
_entity_poly.pdbx_strand_id
1 'polypeptide(L)' 'MADGILGRIDELIAQEKELRDRAIGAGLSSDDRERLRRAEEELDQCWDLLRQRRARVEFDDDPDEASVRPVGEVEGYRQ' A
#
# COMPACT_ATOMS: atom_id res chain seq x y z
N MET A 1 14.05 -13.49 10.34
CA MET A 1 14.25 -12.61 9.17
C MET A 1 13.15 -12.83 8.13
N ALA A 2 11.94 -13.22 8.55
CA ALA A 2 10.79 -13.02 7.68
C ALA A 2 10.41 -11.54 7.79
N ASP A 3 10.02 -10.94 6.69
CA ASP A 3 9.06 -9.85 6.70
C ASP A 3 9.52 -8.38 6.68
N GLY A 4 10.38 -8.02 5.72
CA GLY A 4 10.69 -6.61 5.47
C GLY A 4 9.48 -5.79 4.99
N ILE A 5 8.45 -6.41 4.40
CA ILE A 5 7.28 -5.70 3.83
C ILE A 5 6.19 -5.47 4.86
N LEU A 6 5.77 -6.46 5.66
CA LEU A 6 4.82 -6.24 6.76
C LEU A 6 5.42 -5.33 7.83
N GLY A 7 6.73 -5.43 8.11
CA GLY A 7 7.40 -4.49 9.00
C GLY A 7 7.35 -3.04 8.50
N ARG A 8 7.51 -2.83 7.19
CA ARG A 8 7.36 -1.51 6.56
C ARG A 8 5.90 -1.02 6.58
N ILE A 9 4.93 -1.91 6.35
CA ILE A 9 3.50 -1.59 6.45
C ILE A 9 3.15 -1.12 7.88
N ASP A 10 3.63 -1.82 8.91
CA ASP A 10 3.36 -1.45 10.30
C ASP A 10 3.94 -0.07 10.65
N GLU A 11 5.15 0.22 10.20
CA GLU A 11 5.79 1.53 10.39
C GLU A 11 5.03 2.66 9.67
N LEU A 12 4.53 2.41 8.47
CA LEU A 12 3.73 3.38 7.70
C LEU A 12 2.36 3.65 8.37
N ILE A 13 1.69 2.60 8.87
CA ILE A 13 0.42 2.75 9.61
C ILE A 13 0.65 3.52 10.92
N ALA A 14 1.75 3.27 11.62
CA ALA A 14 2.10 4.00 12.84
C ALA A 14 2.32 5.49 12.56
N GLN A 15 3.01 5.84 11.47
CA GLN A 15 3.19 7.22 11.03
C GLN A 15 1.86 7.88 10.65
N GLU A 16 0.99 7.19 9.91
CA GLU A 16 -0.33 7.69 9.54
C GLU A 16 -1.17 8.02 10.79
N LYS A 17 -1.12 7.13 11.79
CA LYS A 17 -1.83 7.30 13.06
C LYS A 17 -1.28 8.47 13.87
N GLU A 18 0.04 8.66 13.92
CA GLU A 18 0.65 9.81 14.59
C GLU A 18 0.27 11.13 13.91
N LEU A 19 0.31 11.18 12.58
CA LEU A 19 -0.07 12.36 11.80
C LEU A 19 -1.55 12.70 11.99
N ARG A 20 -2.43 11.70 11.99
CA ARG A 20 -3.86 11.90 12.30
C ARG A 20 -4.09 12.34 13.73
N ASP A 21 -3.37 11.79 14.70
CA ASP A 21 -3.51 12.18 16.11
C ASP A 21 -3.10 13.65 16.31
N ARG A 22 -1.98 14.08 15.72
CA ARG A 22 -1.57 15.51 15.69
C ARG A 22 -2.58 16.40 14.98
N ALA A 23 -3.28 15.89 13.98
CA ALA A 23 -4.32 16.63 13.29
C ALA A 23 -5.55 16.91 14.17
N ILE A 24 -5.76 16.13 15.24
CA ILE A 24 -6.88 16.32 16.16
C ILE A 24 -6.63 17.62 16.94
N GLY A 25 -7.47 18.62 16.70
CA GLY A 25 -7.46 19.90 17.40
C GLY A 25 -6.74 21.04 16.67
N ALA A 26 -5.70 20.74 15.87
CA ALA A 26 -4.96 21.74 15.09
C ALA A 26 -5.23 21.67 13.57
N GLY A 27 -5.73 20.54 13.07
CA GLY A 27 -5.85 20.23 11.65
C GLY A 27 -4.52 19.76 11.04
N LEU A 28 -4.58 19.04 9.90
CA LEU A 28 -3.36 18.71 9.15
C LEU A 28 -2.86 19.94 8.38
N SER A 29 -1.57 20.23 8.51
CA SER A 29 -0.88 21.16 7.62
C SER A 29 -0.76 20.55 6.21
N SER A 30 -0.50 21.38 5.20
CA SER A 30 -0.25 20.90 3.83
C SER A 30 0.93 19.92 3.76
N ASP A 31 1.95 20.12 4.60
CA ASP A 31 3.10 19.21 4.72
C ASP A 31 2.68 17.85 5.30
N ASP A 32 1.88 17.85 6.38
CA ASP A 32 1.38 16.60 6.99
C ASP A 32 0.45 15.84 6.03
N ARG A 33 -0.35 16.55 5.23
CA ARG A 33 -1.17 15.93 4.17
C ARG A 33 -0.33 15.29 3.08
N GLU A 34 0.76 15.93 2.67
CA GLU A 34 1.67 15.34 1.68
C GLU A 34 2.39 14.11 2.24
N ARG A 35 2.82 14.14 3.51
CA ARG A 35 3.39 12.97 4.20
C ARG A 35 2.39 11.83 4.32
N LEU A 36 1.15 12.15 4.68
CA LEU A 36 0.05 11.18 4.77
C LEU A 36 -0.16 10.50 3.41
N ARG A 37 -0.28 11.30 2.34
CA ARG A 37 -0.46 10.78 0.98
C ARG A 37 0.71 9.88 0.56
N ARG A 38 1.95 10.26 0.83
CA ARG A 38 3.12 9.41 0.54
C ARG A 38 3.09 8.10 1.32
N ALA A 39 2.69 8.14 2.59
CA ALA A 39 2.58 6.93 3.40
C ALA A 39 1.49 5.98 2.86
N GLU A 40 0.36 6.53 2.40
CA GLU A 40 -0.70 5.77 1.73
C GLU A 40 -0.22 5.15 0.40
N GLU A 41 0.53 5.90 -0.42
CA GLU A 41 1.13 5.41 -1.67
C GLU A 41 2.14 4.26 -1.42
N GLU A 42 3.00 4.39 -0.40
CA GLU A 42 3.94 3.33 -0.03
C GLU A 42 3.23 2.10 0.53
N LEU A 43 2.12 2.30 1.27
CA LEU A 43 1.29 1.20 1.76
C LEU A 43 0.66 0.42 0.60
N ASP A 44 0.09 1.12 -0.38
CA ASP A 44 -0.50 0.49 -1.56
C ASP A 44 0.54 -0.34 -2.32
N GLN A 45 1.74 0.22 -2.53
CA GLN A 45 2.85 -0.51 -3.16
C GLN A 45 3.26 -1.76 -2.36
N CYS A 46 3.33 -1.66 -1.03
CA CYS A 46 3.64 -2.81 -0.18
C CYS A 46 2.56 -3.90 -0.26
N TRP A 47 1.29 -3.50 -0.31
CA TRP A 47 0.16 -4.41 -0.49
C TRP A 47 0.14 -5.05 -1.89
N ASP A 48 0.48 -4.32 -2.95
CA ASP A 48 0.59 -4.85 -4.30
C ASP A 48 1.69 -5.90 -4.42
N LEU A 49 2.87 -5.63 -3.84
CA LEU A 49 3.98 -6.60 -3.79
C LEU A 49 3.60 -7.88 -3.03
N LEU A 50 2.87 -7.75 -1.91
CA LEU A 50 2.33 -8.89 -1.17
C LEU A 50 1.32 -9.68 -1.99
N ARG A 51 0.40 -8.98 -2.67
CA ARG A 51 -0.62 -9.59 -3.52
C ARG A 51 0.01 -10.30 -4.72
N GLN A 52 0.99 -9.68 -5.38
CA GLN A 52 1.74 -10.28 -6.49
C GLN A 52 2.47 -11.54 -6.01
N ARG A 53 3.08 -11.50 -4.82
CA ARG A 53 3.72 -12.68 -4.25
C ARG A 53 2.71 -13.79 -3.95
N ARG A 54 1.53 -13.45 -3.44
CA ARG A 54 0.44 -14.41 -3.22
C ARG A 54 -0.06 -15.01 -4.53
N ALA A 55 -0.30 -14.19 -5.54
CA ALA A 55 -0.68 -14.66 -6.87
C ALA A 55 0.39 -15.59 -7.46
N ARG A 56 1.68 -15.27 -7.34
CA ARG A 56 2.75 -16.18 -7.80
C ARG A 56 2.78 -17.52 -7.07
N VAL A 57 2.41 -17.56 -5.79
CA VAL A 57 2.32 -18.81 -5.02
C VAL A 57 1.05 -19.59 -5.36
N GLU A 58 -0.06 -18.89 -5.60
CA GLU A 58 -1.35 -19.48 -5.97
C GLU A 58 -1.38 -19.97 -7.42
N PHE A 59 -0.62 -19.34 -8.33
CA PHE A 59 -0.48 -19.71 -9.74
C PHE A 59 0.69 -20.69 -10.02
N ASP A 60 1.51 -21.00 -9.01
CA ASP A 60 2.48 -22.11 -9.08
C ASP A 60 1.76 -23.47 -8.91
N ASP A 61 0.49 -23.46 -8.46
CA ASP A 61 -0.48 -24.56 -8.57
C ASP A 61 -1.31 -24.33 -9.85
N ASP A 62 -0.91 -25.00 -10.93
CA ASP A 62 -1.57 -25.09 -12.24
C ASP A 62 -1.61 -23.82 -13.15
N PRO A 63 -0.67 -23.67 -14.10
CA PRO A 63 -0.61 -22.55 -15.04
C PRO A 63 -1.70 -22.55 -16.14
N ASP A 64 -2.64 -23.49 -16.14
CA ASP A 64 -3.67 -23.63 -17.19
C ASP A 64 -5.04 -23.01 -16.81
N GLU A 65 -5.37 -22.82 -15.52
CA GLU A 65 -6.69 -22.31 -15.11
C GLU A 65 -6.76 -20.77 -15.01
N ALA A 66 -5.62 -20.11 -14.79
CA ALA A 66 -5.62 -18.71 -14.40
C ALA A 66 -5.56 -17.76 -15.61
N SER A 67 -6.64 -17.78 -16.39
CA SER A 67 -6.90 -16.81 -17.46
C SER A 67 -6.89 -15.39 -16.87
N VAL A 68 -5.86 -14.65 -17.25
CA VAL A 68 -5.59 -13.25 -16.95
C VAL A 68 -6.86 -12.43 -17.17
N ARG A 69 -7.50 -11.97 -16.09
CA ARG A 69 -8.37 -10.82 -16.20
C ARG A 69 -7.48 -9.59 -16.36
N PRO A 70 -7.58 -8.85 -17.48
CA PRO A 70 -6.93 -7.54 -17.56
C PRO A 70 -7.66 -6.63 -16.57
N VAL A 71 -7.05 -6.35 -15.42
CA VAL A 71 -7.49 -5.22 -14.60
C VAL A 71 -7.03 -3.97 -15.36
N GLY A 72 -7.98 -3.40 -16.09
CA GLY A 72 -7.82 -2.08 -16.70
C GLY A 72 -7.48 -1.09 -15.59
N GLU A 73 -6.28 -0.53 -15.70
CA GLU A 73 -6.11 0.91 -15.67
C GLU A 73 -6.77 1.62 -14.47
N VAL A 74 -6.09 1.59 -13.32
CA VAL A 74 -6.19 2.70 -12.37
C VAL A 74 -5.16 3.76 -12.79
N GLU A 75 -5.36 4.32 -13.98
CA GLU A 75 -4.84 5.65 -14.31
C GLU A 75 -5.65 6.64 -13.48
N GLY A 76 -5.07 7.15 -12.41
CA GLY A 76 -5.83 8.04 -11.53
C GLY A 76 -5.09 8.72 -10.42
N TYR A 77 -3.77 8.92 -10.51
CA TYR A 77 -3.07 9.76 -9.53
C TYR A 77 -1.91 10.55 -10.15
N ARG A 78 -2.24 11.50 -11.04
CA ARG A 78 -1.43 12.70 -11.30
C ARG A 78 -2.31 13.88 -11.71
N GLN A 79 -2.79 14.65 -10.74
CA GLN A 79 -2.73 16.13 -10.64
C GLN A 79 -3.70 16.67 -9.58
#